data_AF-A0A6L7WJX9-F1
#
_entry.id   AF-A0A6L7WJX9-F1
#
_cell.length_a   1.000
_cell.length_b   1.000
_cell.length_c   1.000
_cell.angle_alpha   90.00
_cell.angle_beta   90.00
_cell.angle_gamma   90.00
#
_symmetry.space_group_name_H-M   'P 1'
#
loop_
_entity.id
_entity.type
_entity.pdbx_description
1 polymer ?
#
loop_
_entity_poly.entity_id
_entity_poly.type
_entity_poly.pdbx_seq_one_letter_code
_entity_poly.pdbx_strand_id
1 'polypeptide(L)'
;MEFGGAKHEISIRIDNNLFKTTFPGVQDNDIVTSPIHEDEIAGFRYTFLNLPIEYLHHDDHINPRAIGSNLKKLIEEFHKGLPQLHVSLGLVDTRNGRSTKLKIFDGQHKAAAQILLGVRRLPVRVFIDPDTDRLLTANTHAGTTLRQVAFDKSVQRSLGSSLLADRMDRYRHDCGRDEDDESFSERDLVNHFKSESREMKRYVIDRVRDSVTTHPDNKLRDYIDYGGRGTERPISYSTVEKTFYSFFIHGDLLTTAFNYRQEEGTNPRQLEIDQIVQLMNVIAEKIYIGQFEHSRGTRRIEHNIQKGKDVPEPHLRAFRMAREEILYNWLRYVKQIIQNYFVTTGKPIDERKMFQYPIPDACWENIDNFLDALKRLSLWMNRDLSITVFGGKQNNDYWQEIFESGRAPNGVQVMASGINLMDMIKAPT
;
A
#
# COMPACT_ATOMS: atom_id res chain seq x y z
N MET A 1 -3.96 3.72 -38.87
CA MET A 1 -4.61 4.72 -39.76
C MET A 1 -6.10 4.92 -39.47
N GLU A 2 -6.65 4.37 -38.38
CA GLU A 2 -8.11 4.32 -38.15
C GLU A 2 -8.74 5.62 -37.60
N PHE A 3 -7.96 6.46 -36.89
CA PHE A 3 -8.45 7.70 -36.25
C PHE A 3 -7.89 9.00 -36.86
N GLY A 4 -7.06 8.88 -37.91
CA GLY A 4 -6.59 10.02 -38.69
C GLY A 4 -5.49 10.89 -38.06
N GLY A 5 -4.73 10.40 -37.07
CA GLY A 5 -3.56 11.11 -36.51
C GLY A 5 -2.31 11.06 -37.40
N ALA A 6 -1.24 11.80 -37.01
CA ALA A 6 0.08 11.80 -37.64
C ALA A 6 0.12 12.14 -39.15
N LYS A 7 -0.70 13.09 -39.60
CA LYS A 7 -0.86 13.50 -41.01
C LYS A 7 0.01 14.69 -41.41
N HIS A 8 0.31 15.59 -40.48
CA HIS A 8 0.93 16.87 -40.78
C HIS A 8 2.20 17.09 -39.95
N GLU A 9 3.14 17.82 -40.53
CA GLU A 9 4.29 18.37 -39.81
C GLU A 9 3.93 19.72 -39.19
N ILE A 10 4.55 20.03 -38.06
CA ILE A 10 4.31 21.28 -37.34
C ILE A 10 5.26 22.37 -37.86
N SER A 11 4.71 23.54 -38.17
CA SER A 11 5.49 24.72 -38.55
C SER A 11 5.80 25.56 -37.31
N ILE A 12 7.08 25.73 -37.00
CA ILE A 12 7.54 26.33 -35.76
C ILE A 12 8.32 27.61 -36.06
N ARG A 13 7.99 28.67 -35.31
CA ARG A 13 8.77 29.90 -35.22
C ARG A 13 9.04 30.21 -33.75
N ILE A 14 10.32 30.37 -33.41
CA ILE A 14 10.74 30.79 -32.07
C ILE A 14 11.12 32.27 -32.14
N ASP A 15 10.55 33.08 -31.27
CA ASP A 15 10.73 34.53 -31.24
C ASP A 15 10.59 35.06 -29.81
N ASN A 16 11.60 35.77 -29.28
CA ASN A 16 11.61 36.33 -27.93
C ASN A 16 11.16 35.33 -26.83
N ASN A 17 11.72 34.12 -26.85
CA ASN A 17 11.39 33.03 -25.92
C ASN A 17 9.91 32.56 -25.99
N LEU A 18 9.24 32.83 -27.11
CA LEU A 18 7.90 32.33 -27.41
C LEU A 18 7.96 31.30 -28.54
N PHE A 19 7.28 30.18 -28.32
CA PHE A 19 7.01 29.17 -29.33
C PHE A 19 5.72 29.55 -30.08
N LYS A 20 5.84 29.80 -31.40
CA LYS A 20 4.72 30.16 -32.27
C LYS A 20 4.49 29.05 -33.31
N THR A 21 3.24 28.61 -33.44
CA THR A 21 2.83 27.57 -34.41
C THR A 21 1.41 27.82 -34.92
N THR A 22 1.04 27.18 -36.02
CA THR A 22 -0.32 27.19 -36.60
C THR A 22 -0.68 25.80 -37.15
N PHE A 23 -1.96 25.49 -37.32
CA PHE A 23 -2.46 24.16 -37.68
C PHE A 23 -3.36 24.17 -38.93
N PRO A 24 -2.86 24.63 -40.09
CA PRO A 24 -3.66 24.78 -41.32
C PRO A 24 -4.24 23.46 -41.85
N GLY A 25 -3.60 22.32 -41.55
CA GLY A 25 -4.05 20.99 -41.95
C GLY A 25 -5.37 20.55 -41.30
N VAL A 26 -5.78 21.21 -40.21
CA VAL A 26 -7.11 21.03 -39.58
C VAL A 26 -7.98 22.29 -39.70
N GLN A 27 -7.66 23.16 -40.66
CA GLN A 27 -8.35 24.45 -40.89
C GLN A 27 -8.28 25.42 -39.70
N ASP A 28 -7.29 25.26 -38.81
CA ASP A 28 -7.02 26.12 -37.67
C ASP A 28 -5.80 26.99 -37.99
N ASN A 29 -6.08 28.17 -38.57
CA ASN A 29 -5.05 29.10 -39.04
C ASN A 29 -4.59 30.09 -37.95
N ASP A 30 -5.10 29.96 -36.73
CA ASP A 30 -4.72 30.84 -35.64
C ASP A 30 -3.27 30.58 -35.24
N ILE A 31 -2.57 31.65 -34.87
CA ILE A 31 -1.20 31.56 -34.37
C ILE A 31 -1.27 31.25 -32.88
N VAL A 32 -0.98 29.99 -32.54
CA VAL A 32 -0.82 29.56 -31.15
C VAL A 32 0.56 29.99 -30.68
N THR A 33 0.57 30.78 -29.61
CA THR A 33 1.79 31.28 -28.96
C THR A 33 1.86 30.73 -27.54
N SER A 34 3.01 30.16 -27.15
CA SER A 34 3.23 29.61 -25.82
C SER A 34 4.63 29.97 -25.31
N PRO A 35 4.81 30.28 -24.02
CA PRO A 35 6.12 30.56 -23.45
C PRO A 35 7.03 29.33 -23.48
N ILE A 36 8.32 29.56 -23.77
CA ILE A 36 9.36 28.55 -23.62
C ILE A 36 9.92 28.65 -22.21
N HIS A 37 9.96 27.51 -21.54
CA HIS A 37 10.53 27.32 -20.22
C HIS A 37 11.82 26.52 -20.32
N GLU A 38 12.63 26.55 -19.27
CA GLU A 38 13.87 25.78 -19.16
C GLU A 38 13.89 25.01 -17.84
N ASP A 39 14.25 23.73 -17.88
CA ASP A 39 14.49 22.94 -16.68
C ASP A 39 15.75 23.45 -15.98
N GLU A 40 15.62 24.06 -14.80
CA GLU A 40 16.72 24.77 -14.09
C GLU A 40 17.98 23.92 -13.88
N ILE A 41 17.84 22.60 -13.69
CA ILE A 41 18.97 21.69 -13.44
C ILE A 41 19.42 21.01 -14.74
N ALA A 42 18.49 20.63 -15.62
CA ALA A 42 18.80 19.84 -16.81
C ALA A 42 19.22 20.70 -18.01
N GLY A 43 18.81 21.97 -18.04
CA GLY A 43 19.01 22.91 -19.15
C GLY A 43 18.10 22.65 -20.36
N PHE A 44 17.06 21.83 -20.21
CA PHE A 44 16.18 21.48 -21.32
C PHE A 44 15.09 22.52 -21.53
N ARG A 45 15.01 23.05 -22.75
CA ARG A 45 13.93 23.94 -23.17
C ARG A 45 12.67 23.15 -23.49
N TYR A 46 11.53 23.63 -23.02
CA TYR A 46 10.24 23.00 -23.28
C TYR A 46 9.09 24.01 -23.33
N THR A 47 7.97 23.59 -23.91
CA THR A 47 6.71 24.35 -23.93
C THR A 47 5.53 23.42 -23.64
N PHE A 48 4.41 23.96 -23.18
CA PHE A 48 3.14 23.24 -23.07
C PHE A 48 2.19 23.66 -24.17
N LEU A 49 1.58 22.69 -24.86
CA LEU A 49 0.66 22.92 -25.97
C LEU A 49 -0.51 21.93 -25.93
N ASN A 50 -1.69 22.38 -26.36
CA ASN A 50 -2.83 21.50 -26.63
C ASN A 50 -2.94 21.25 -28.14
N LEU A 51 -2.51 20.07 -28.59
CA LEU A 51 -2.18 19.79 -29.98
C LEU A 51 -3.24 18.90 -30.66
N PRO A 52 -3.64 19.19 -31.91
CA PRO A 52 -4.47 18.28 -32.69
C PRO A 52 -3.74 16.97 -32.98
N ILE A 53 -4.46 15.85 -32.92
CA ILE A 53 -3.89 14.50 -33.09
C ILE A 53 -3.27 14.28 -34.49
N GLU A 54 -3.70 15.06 -35.48
CA GLU A 54 -3.20 15.09 -36.84
C GLU A 54 -1.73 15.54 -36.92
N TYR A 55 -1.24 16.27 -35.91
CA TYR A 55 0.14 16.76 -35.83
C TYR A 55 1.03 15.93 -34.89
N LEU A 56 0.46 14.94 -34.21
CA LEU A 56 1.16 14.10 -33.24
C LEU A 56 1.65 12.82 -33.91
N HIS A 57 2.97 12.64 -33.96
CA HIS A 57 3.64 11.45 -34.48
C HIS A 57 4.10 10.56 -33.32
N HIS A 58 4.20 9.26 -33.54
CA HIS A 58 4.76 8.34 -32.53
C HIS A 58 6.30 8.31 -32.64
N ASP A 59 6.98 8.33 -31.50
CA ASP A 59 8.42 8.11 -31.44
C ASP A 59 8.75 6.64 -31.16
N ASP A 60 9.26 5.94 -32.17
CA ASP A 60 9.67 4.53 -32.06
C ASP A 60 11.06 4.36 -31.40
N HIS A 61 11.81 5.44 -31.18
CA HIS A 61 13.21 5.38 -30.77
C HIS A 61 13.38 5.49 -29.26
N ILE A 62 12.73 6.47 -28.62
CA ILE A 62 12.86 6.71 -27.18
C ILE A 62 12.01 5.74 -26.34
N ASN A 63 10.91 5.23 -26.91
CA ASN A 63 10.05 4.27 -26.23
C ASN A 63 9.31 3.36 -27.23
N PRO A 64 9.93 2.22 -27.63
CA PRO A 64 9.40 1.32 -28.67
C PRO A 64 8.22 0.45 -28.20
N ARG A 65 7.57 0.78 -27.07
CA ARG A 65 6.55 -0.09 -26.46
C ARG A 65 5.23 0.03 -27.22
N ALA A 66 4.75 -1.10 -27.73
CA ALA A 66 3.41 -1.19 -28.31
C ALA A 66 2.30 -0.86 -27.27
N ILE A 67 1.14 -0.41 -27.78
CA ILE A 67 -0.06 -0.21 -26.98
C ILE A 67 -0.47 -1.55 -26.35
N GLY A 68 -0.46 -1.63 -25.02
CA GLY A 68 -0.62 -2.86 -24.26
C GLY A 68 -1.96 -2.97 -23.53
N SER A 69 -2.15 -4.06 -22.79
CA SER A 69 -3.39 -4.45 -22.12
C SER A 69 -3.95 -3.46 -21.08
N ASN A 70 -3.17 -2.47 -20.63
CA ASN A 70 -3.62 -1.43 -19.70
C ASN A 70 -4.52 -0.35 -20.33
N LEU A 71 -4.68 -0.35 -21.66
CA LEU A 71 -5.52 0.61 -22.37
C LEU A 71 -6.98 0.60 -21.88
N LYS A 72 -7.54 -0.59 -21.65
CA LYS A 72 -8.94 -0.74 -21.20
C LYS A 72 -9.23 0.01 -19.91
N LYS A 73 -8.32 -0.07 -18.93
CA LYS A 73 -8.46 0.62 -17.65
C LYS A 73 -8.44 2.14 -17.81
N LEU A 74 -7.56 2.66 -18.68
CA LEU A 74 -7.49 4.10 -18.95
C LEU A 74 -8.74 4.61 -19.67
N ILE A 75 -9.31 3.84 -20.58
CA ILE A 75 -10.59 4.16 -21.23
C ILE A 75 -11.69 4.24 -20.17
N GLU A 76 -11.78 3.27 -19.26
CA GLU A 76 -12.77 3.26 -18.18
C GLU A 76 -12.61 4.48 -17.24
N GLU A 77 -11.38 4.84 -16.88
CA GLU A 77 -11.09 6.01 -16.04
C GLU A 77 -11.56 7.32 -16.70
N PHE A 78 -11.17 7.55 -17.95
CA PHE A 78 -11.55 8.77 -18.68
C PHE A 78 -13.05 8.80 -19.00
N HIS A 79 -13.67 7.65 -19.26
CA HIS A 79 -15.12 7.55 -19.44
C HIS A 79 -15.90 7.93 -18.18
N LYS A 80 -15.32 7.74 -16.98
CA LYS A 80 -15.89 8.22 -15.70
C LYS A 80 -15.73 9.73 -15.48
N GLY A 81 -15.13 10.46 -16.42
CA GLY A 81 -14.88 11.90 -16.30
C GLY A 81 -13.68 12.26 -15.42
N LEU A 82 -12.85 11.27 -15.03
CA LEU A 82 -11.63 11.54 -14.26
C LEU A 82 -10.55 12.16 -15.18
N PRO A 83 -9.86 13.24 -14.75
CA PRO A 83 -8.93 13.95 -15.62
C PRO A 83 -7.60 13.21 -15.80
N GLN A 84 -6.92 13.48 -16.93
CA GLN A 84 -5.52 13.08 -17.09
C GLN A 84 -4.62 13.95 -16.19
N LEU A 85 -4.05 13.34 -15.15
CA LEU A 85 -3.21 14.05 -14.17
C LEU A 85 -1.84 14.48 -14.72
N HIS A 86 -1.27 13.72 -15.67
CA HIS A 86 0.07 13.99 -16.22
C HIS A 86 -0.01 14.05 -17.73
N VAL A 87 0.43 15.16 -18.33
CA VAL A 87 0.47 15.40 -19.78
C VAL A 87 1.36 14.40 -20.53
N SER A 88 1.12 14.24 -21.83
CA SER A 88 2.00 13.43 -22.68
C SER A 88 3.31 14.18 -22.94
N LEU A 89 4.38 13.44 -23.20
CA LEU A 89 5.70 14.02 -23.49
C LEU A 89 6.04 13.83 -24.96
N GLY A 90 6.46 14.92 -25.60
CA GLY A 90 6.91 14.91 -26.98
C GLY A 90 8.17 15.74 -27.20
N LEU A 91 8.75 15.60 -28.38
CA LEU A 91 9.93 16.36 -28.80
C LEU A 91 9.77 16.89 -30.21
N VAL A 92 10.47 17.99 -30.48
CA VAL A 92 10.63 18.57 -31.81
C VAL A 92 12.10 18.89 -32.05
N ASP A 93 12.53 18.70 -33.30
CA ASP A 93 13.86 19.12 -33.75
C ASP A 93 13.69 20.24 -34.78
N THR A 94 14.06 21.45 -34.38
CA THR A 94 14.00 22.67 -35.18
C THR A 94 15.32 22.96 -35.91
N ARG A 95 16.37 22.18 -35.67
CA ARG A 95 17.70 22.37 -36.28
C ARG A 95 17.71 22.09 -37.78
N ASN A 96 16.79 21.22 -38.24
CA ASN A 96 16.72 20.77 -39.63
C ASN A 96 15.67 21.53 -40.48
N GLY A 97 15.05 22.60 -39.96
CA GLY A 97 14.11 23.43 -40.71
C GLY A 97 12.94 23.94 -39.88
N ARG A 98 12.07 24.73 -40.52
CA ARG A 98 10.87 25.32 -39.87
C ARG A 98 9.70 24.35 -39.75
N SER A 99 9.67 23.29 -40.56
CA SER A 99 8.67 22.23 -40.50
C SER A 99 9.33 20.97 -39.94
N THR A 100 8.73 20.38 -38.91
CA THR A 100 9.28 19.18 -38.27
C THR A 100 8.18 18.27 -37.76
N LYS A 101 8.52 17.01 -37.48
CA LYS A 101 7.59 16.05 -36.87
C LYS A 101 7.67 16.19 -35.36
N LEU A 102 6.52 16.47 -34.73
CA LEU A 102 6.40 16.40 -33.29
C LEU A 102 6.14 14.95 -32.88
N LYS A 103 7.10 14.35 -32.18
CA LYS A 103 7.06 12.93 -31.83
C LYS A 103 6.75 12.74 -30.35
N ILE A 104 5.74 11.95 -30.02
CA ILE A 104 5.37 11.54 -28.66
C ILE A 104 6.12 10.27 -28.27
N PHE A 105 6.91 10.37 -27.21
CA PHE A 105 7.69 9.25 -26.67
C PHE A 105 7.17 8.73 -25.32
N ASP A 106 6.35 9.49 -24.60
CA ASP A 106 5.71 9.02 -23.36
C ASP A 106 4.26 9.52 -23.23
N GLY A 107 3.40 8.71 -22.62
CA GLY A 107 1.95 8.94 -22.55
C GLY A 107 1.14 8.31 -23.69
N GLN A 108 1.72 7.39 -24.47
CA GLN A 108 1.09 6.79 -25.65
C GLN A 108 -0.22 6.03 -25.33
N HIS A 109 -0.28 5.27 -24.23
CA HIS A 109 -1.53 4.60 -23.82
C HIS A 109 -2.62 5.59 -23.39
N LYS A 110 -2.24 6.73 -22.79
CA LYS A 110 -3.19 7.78 -22.38
C LYS A 110 -3.74 8.51 -23.61
N ALA A 111 -2.85 8.89 -24.53
CA ALA A 111 -3.21 9.49 -25.80
C ALA A 111 -4.16 8.57 -26.59
N ALA A 112 -3.84 7.28 -26.71
CA ALA A 112 -4.69 6.31 -27.39
C ALA A 112 -6.07 6.17 -26.71
N ALA A 113 -6.13 6.09 -25.37
CA ALA A 113 -7.38 5.96 -24.65
C ALA A 113 -8.30 7.18 -24.86
N GLN A 114 -7.75 8.39 -24.84
CA GLN A 114 -8.52 9.61 -25.10
C GLN A 114 -8.98 9.71 -26.55
N ILE A 115 -8.13 9.35 -27.52
CA ILE A 115 -8.49 9.32 -28.94
C ILE A 115 -9.66 8.34 -29.18
N LEU A 116 -9.66 7.18 -28.53
CA LEU A 116 -10.75 6.21 -28.61
C LEU A 116 -12.07 6.73 -28.02
N LEU A 117 -11.98 7.66 -27.06
CA LEU A 117 -13.13 8.37 -26.50
C LEU A 117 -13.53 9.62 -27.31
N GLY A 118 -12.95 9.82 -28.49
CA GLY A 118 -13.29 10.91 -29.41
C GLY A 118 -12.55 12.23 -29.16
N VAL A 119 -11.57 12.26 -28.25
CA VAL A 119 -10.76 13.46 -27.99
C VAL A 119 -9.87 13.76 -29.20
N ARG A 120 -9.96 15.01 -29.70
CA ARG A 120 -9.23 15.47 -30.90
C ARG A 120 -7.98 16.31 -30.61
N ARG A 121 -7.83 16.81 -29.39
CA ARG A 121 -6.67 17.61 -28.98
C ARG A 121 -6.12 17.08 -27.66
N LEU A 122 -4.80 16.94 -27.56
CA LEU A 122 -4.13 16.39 -26.40
C LEU A 122 -3.15 17.41 -25.79
N PRO A 123 -3.10 17.54 -24.46
CA PRO A 123 -2.09 18.35 -23.79
C PRO A 123 -0.73 17.62 -23.81
N VAL A 124 0.30 18.32 -24.31
CA VAL A 124 1.65 17.79 -24.48
C VAL A 124 2.68 18.78 -23.94
N ARG A 125 3.64 18.25 -23.16
CA ARG A 125 4.90 18.95 -22.88
C ARG A 125 5.89 18.61 -23.99
N VAL A 126 6.31 19.62 -24.73
CA VAL A 126 7.15 19.47 -25.92
C VAL A 126 8.56 19.98 -25.60
N PHE A 127 9.54 19.07 -25.65
CA PHE A 127 10.95 19.41 -25.54
C PHE A 127 11.47 19.95 -26.88
N ILE A 128 12.22 21.05 -26.84
CA ILE A 128 12.70 21.77 -28.03
C ILE A 128 14.21 21.54 -28.17
N ASP A 129 14.60 20.85 -29.23
CA ASP A 129 15.99 20.47 -29.52
C ASP A 129 16.72 19.78 -28.33
N PRO A 130 16.11 18.78 -27.66
CA PRO A 130 16.72 18.16 -26.48
C PRO A 130 17.94 17.30 -26.84
N ASP A 131 18.78 17.04 -25.83
CA ASP A 131 19.72 15.92 -25.86
C ASP A 131 18.93 14.61 -25.71
N THR A 132 18.82 13.87 -26.82
CA THR A 132 18.00 12.66 -26.91
C THR A 132 18.52 11.51 -26.05
N ASP A 133 19.83 11.42 -25.81
CA ASP A 133 20.43 10.34 -25.03
C ASP A 133 20.15 10.52 -23.53
N ARG A 134 20.27 11.77 -23.05
CA ARG A 134 19.89 12.12 -21.68
C ARG A 134 18.38 11.96 -21.45
N LEU A 135 17.56 12.33 -22.44
CA LEU A 135 16.11 12.16 -22.37
C LEU A 135 15.69 10.68 -22.35
N LEU A 136 16.34 9.84 -23.16
CA LEU A 136 16.17 8.39 -23.16
C LEU A 136 16.54 7.79 -21.79
N THR A 137 17.71 8.15 -21.26
CA THR A 137 18.19 7.68 -19.94
C THR A 137 17.19 8.03 -18.83
N ALA A 138 16.70 9.28 -18.81
CA ALA A 138 15.70 9.73 -17.85
C ALA A 138 14.38 8.93 -17.97
N ASN A 139 13.89 8.73 -19.19
CA ASN A 139 12.67 7.96 -19.46
C ASN A 139 12.81 6.48 -19.04
N THR A 140 13.97 5.87 -19.28
CA THR A 140 14.25 4.49 -18.86
C THR A 140 14.30 4.37 -17.34
N HIS A 141 14.92 5.31 -16.63
CA HIS A 141 14.94 5.33 -15.16
C HIS A 141 13.55 5.52 -14.56
N ALA A 142 12.75 6.43 -15.14
CA ALA A 142 11.36 6.65 -14.76
C ALA A 142 10.52 5.37 -14.93
N GLY A 143 10.70 4.66 -16.04
CA GLY A 143 9.96 3.44 -16.37
C GLY A 143 10.38 2.17 -15.62
N THR A 144 11.56 2.15 -14.99
CA THR A 144 12.14 0.99 -14.30
C THR A 144 12.31 1.23 -12.80
N THR A 145 13.38 1.90 -12.38
CA THR A 145 13.78 2.08 -10.98
C THR A 145 12.80 2.95 -10.21
N LEU A 146 12.34 4.07 -10.79
CA LEU A 146 11.44 5.00 -10.11
C LEU A 146 9.97 4.55 -10.16
N ARG A 147 9.58 3.75 -11.17
CA ARG A 147 8.25 3.12 -11.24
C ARG A 147 7.96 2.19 -10.06
N GLN A 148 9.02 1.68 -9.40
CA GLN A 148 8.90 0.87 -8.19
C GLN A 148 8.59 1.70 -6.93
N VAL A 149 8.53 3.03 -7.03
CA VAL A 149 8.04 3.94 -5.98
C VAL A 149 6.54 4.14 -6.17
N ALA A 150 5.78 3.04 -6.10
CA ALA A 150 4.33 3.14 -5.94
C ALA A 150 4.03 3.81 -4.58
N PHE A 151 2.90 4.52 -4.46
CA PHE A 151 2.45 5.00 -3.15
C PHE A 151 2.53 3.87 -2.13
N ASP A 152 3.19 4.14 -1.00
CA ASP A 152 3.27 3.18 0.09
C ASP A 152 1.86 2.76 0.49
N LYS A 153 1.70 1.47 0.81
CA LYS A 153 0.36 0.91 1.07
C LYS A 153 -0.38 1.68 2.16
N SER A 154 0.32 2.19 3.17
CA SER A 154 -0.27 3.04 4.23
C SER A 154 -0.94 4.29 3.66
N VAL A 155 -0.29 4.98 2.71
CA VAL A 155 -0.84 6.16 2.02
C VAL A 155 -2.08 5.79 1.20
N GLN A 156 -2.07 4.63 0.53
CA GLN A 156 -3.25 4.14 -0.18
C GLN A 156 -4.44 3.85 0.75
N ARG A 157 -4.18 3.39 1.98
CA ARG A 157 -5.25 3.12 2.98
C ARG A 157 -5.83 4.41 3.56
N SER A 158 -4.99 5.37 3.89
CA SER A 158 -5.45 6.69 4.35
C SER A 158 -6.32 7.37 3.29
N LEU A 159 -5.95 7.26 2.00
CA LEU A 159 -6.79 7.71 0.90
C LEU A 159 -8.14 6.96 0.84
N GLY A 160 -8.14 5.64 1.09
CA GLY A 160 -9.37 4.85 1.19
C GLY A 160 -10.30 5.30 2.32
N SER A 161 -9.75 5.68 3.46
CA SER A 161 -10.49 6.24 4.60
C SER A 161 -11.16 7.58 4.23
N SER A 162 -10.40 8.49 3.59
CA SER A 162 -10.96 9.76 3.09
C SER A 162 -12.05 9.57 2.04
N LEU A 163 -11.87 8.61 1.12
CA LEU A 163 -12.88 8.27 0.12
C LEU A 163 -14.16 7.71 0.74
N LEU A 164 -14.08 6.98 1.85
CA LEU A 164 -15.29 6.52 2.55
C LEU A 164 -16.08 7.68 3.15
N ALA A 165 -15.40 8.64 3.80
CA ALA A 165 -16.06 9.80 4.41
C ALA A 165 -16.86 10.58 3.36
N ASP A 166 -16.24 10.88 2.21
CA ASP A 166 -16.91 11.55 1.09
C ASP A 166 -18.09 10.73 0.50
N ARG A 167 -18.03 9.40 0.57
CA ARG A 167 -19.16 8.54 0.16
C ARG A 167 -20.29 8.55 1.18
N MET A 168 -19.99 8.65 2.48
CA MET A 168 -20.99 8.80 3.53
C MET A 168 -21.74 10.14 3.38
N ASP A 169 -21.02 11.23 3.14
CA ASP A 169 -21.62 12.56 2.96
C ASP A 169 -22.53 12.60 1.72
N ARG A 170 -22.10 11.99 0.62
CA ARG A 170 -22.95 11.83 -0.57
C ARG A 170 -24.18 10.97 -0.30
N TYR A 171 -24.04 9.87 0.43
CA TYR A 171 -25.18 9.04 0.81
C TYR A 171 -26.20 9.82 1.65
N ARG A 172 -25.72 10.61 2.63
CA ARG A 172 -26.59 11.48 3.46
C ARG A 172 -27.35 12.47 2.60
N HIS A 173 -26.64 13.17 1.72
CA HIS A 173 -27.23 14.13 0.79
C HIS A 173 -28.28 13.48 -0.13
N ASP A 174 -27.95 12.34 -0.76
CA ASP A 174 -28.85 11.62 -1.68
C ASP A 174 -30.12 11.10 -0.98
N CYS A 175 -30.03 10.77 0.31
CA CYS A 175 -31.14 10.27 1.12
C CYS A 175 -31.86 11.37 1.92
N GLY A 176 -31.46 12.64 1.80
CA GLY A 176 -32.02 13.75 2.57
C GLY A 176 -31.86 13.60 4.08
N ARG A 177 -30.72 13.05 4.52
CA ARG A 177 -30.35 12.85 5.93
C ARG A 177 -29.52 14.02 6.44
N ASP A 178 -29.54 14.21 7.76
CA ASP A 178 -28.69 15.19 8.43
C ASP A 178 -27.20 14.86 8.28
N GLU A 179 -26.34 15.89 8.37
CA GLU A 179 -24.88 15.76 8.19
C GLU A 179 -24.24 14.81 9.21
N ASP A 180 -24.79 14.75 10.42
CA ASP A 180 -24.30 13.91 11.52
C ASP A 180 -25.04 12.56 11.63
N ASP A 181 -25.96 12.25 10.70
CA ASP A 181 -26.69 10.99 10.75
C ASP A 181 -25.74 9.81 10.50
N GLU A 182 -25.71 8.88 11.45
CA GLU A 182 -24.94 7.62 11.41
C GLU A 182 -25.85 6.39 11.61
N SER A 183 -27.16 6.55 11.42
CA SER A 183 -28.18 5.50 11.58
C SER A 183 -28.22 4.45 10.45
N PHE A 184 -27.32 4.53 9.48
CA PHE A 184 -27.19 3.59 8.35
C PHE A 184 -25.99 2.66 8.52
N SER A 185 -25.99 1.52 7.83
CA SER A 185 -24.93 0.51 7.91
C SER A 185 -23.94 0.57 6.75
N GLU A 186 -22.81 -0.12 6.91
CA GLU A 186 -21.85 -0.36 5.83
C GLU A 186 -22.51 -1.05 4.61
N ARG A 187 -23.49 -1.94 4.88
CA ARG A 187 -24.22 -2.63 3.82
C ARG A 187 -25.19 -1.71 3.09
N ASP A 188 -25.78 -0.73 3.76
CA ASP A 188 -26.63 0.27 3.11
C ASP A 188 -25.84 1.13 2.13
N LEU A 189 -24.65 1.57 2.53
CA LEU A 189 -23.74 2.30 1.63
C LEU A 189 -23.40 1.49 0.37
N VAL A 190 -23.05 0.21 0.53
CA VAL A 190 -22.70 -0.67 -0.60
C VAL A 190 -23.93 -0.93 -1.49
N ASN A 191 -25.11 -1.07 -0.88
CA ASN A 191 -26.37 -1.25 -1.61
C ASN A 191 -26.78 0.01 -2.39
N HIS A 192 -26.42 1.22 -1.92
CA HIS A 192 -26.63 2.47 -2.63
C HIS A 192 -25.66 2.60 -3.81
N PHE A 193 -24.36 2.42 -3.57
CA PHE A 193 -23.31 2.51 -4.58
C PHE A 193 -23.03 1.17 -5.28
N LYS A 194 -24.07 0.52 -5.84
CA LYS A 194 -23.97 -0.85 -6.40
C LYS A 194 -22.85 -1.02 -7.44
N SER A 195 -22.68 -0.03 -8.32
CA SER A 195 -21.63 -0.03 -9.36
C SER A 195 -20.21 0.02 -8.79
N GLU A 196 -20.05 0.43 -7.54
CA GLU A 196 -18.77 0.56 -6.84
C GLU A 196 -18.66 -0.38 -5.63
N SER A 197 -19.51 -1.42 -5.53
CA SER A 197 -19.61 -2.29 -4.34
C SER A 197 -18.25 -2.84 -3.85
N ARG A 198 -17.37 -3.23 -4.79
CA ARG A 198 -16.02 -3.73 -4.47
C ARG A 198 -15.13 -2.65 -3.85
N GLU A 199 -15.20 -1.44 -4.38
CA GLU A 199 -14.41 -0.30 -3.92
C GLU A 199 -14.94 0.15 -2.55
N MET A 200 -16.25 0.23 -2.38
CA MET A 200 -16.89 0.53 -1.09
C MET A 200 -16.51 -0.46 -0.01
N LYS A 201 -16.54 -1.77 -0.30
CA LYS A 201 -16.06 -2.79 0.64
C LYS A 201 -14.59 -2.57 1.00
N ARG A 202 -13.75 -2.21 0.03
CA ARG A 202 -12.35 -1.89 0.30
C ARG A 202 -12.22 -0.65 1.20
N TYR A 203 -12.95 0.42 0.92
CA TYR A 203 -12.90 1.66 1.71
C TYR A 203 -13.31 1.45 3.17
N VAL A 204 -14.37 0.67 3.42
CA VAL A 204 -14.80 0.27 4.77
C VAL A 204 -13.69 -0.43 5.53
N ILE A 205 -13.10 -1.48 4.95
CA ILE A 205 -12.04 -2.24 5.62
C ILE A 205 -10.76 -1.40 5.75
N ASP A 206 -10.47 -0.54 4.78
CA ASP A 206 -9.32 0.35 4.82
C ASP A 206 -9.45 1.40 5.93
N ARG A 207 -10.66 1.92 6.21
CA ARG A 207 -10.93 2.77 7.38
C ARG A 207 -10.61 2.04 8.68
N VAL A 208 -11.05 0.79 8.86
CA VAL A 208 -10.74 0.02 10.09
C VAL A 208 -9.23 -0.18 10.27
N ARG A 209 -8.52 -0.52 9.19
CA ARG A 209 -7.05 -0.67 9.20
C ARG A 209 -6.35 0.64 9.55
N ASP A 210 -6.79 1.73 8.92
CA ASP A 210 -6.26 3.07 9.15
C ASP A 210 -6.47 3.47 10.60
N SER A 211 -7.70 3.34 11.12
CA SER A 211 -8.03 3.60 12.53
C SER A 211 -7.15 2.85 13.51
N VAL A 212 -6.86 1.56 13.28
CA VAL A 212 -5.93 0.80 14.13
C VAL A 212 -4.49 1.33 13.98
N THR A 213 -4.06 1.61 12.75
CA THR A 213 -2.68 2.05 12.45
C THR A 213 -2.36 3.41 13.07
N THR A 214 -3.28 4.36 12.92
CA THR A 214 -3.10 5.76 13.31
C THR A 214 -3.58 6.02 14.73
N HIS A 215 -4.18 5.03 15.40
CA HIS A 215 -4.69 5.17 16.77
C HIS A 215 -3.61 5.80 17.68
N PRO A 216 -3.95 6.85 18.45
CA PRO A 216 -2.97 7.57 19.26
C PRO A 216 -2.29 6.66 20.29
N ASP A 217 -3.05 5.73 20.88
CA ASP A 217 -2.56 4.81 21.90
C ASP A 217 -1.85 3.57 21.34
N ASN A 218 -1.73 3.40 20.01
CA ASN A 218 -1.07 2.22 19.44
C ASN A 218 0.45 2.33 19.59
N LYS A 219 0.98 1.69 20.64
CA LYS A 219 2.40 1.64 20.99
C LYS A 219 3.23 0.83 20.00
N LEU A 220 2.62 -0.08 19.23
CA LEU A 220 3.35 -0.87 18.24
C LEU A 220 3.71 -0.06 16.99
N ARG A 221 3.04 1.09 16.76
CA ARG A 221 3.33 2.02 15.65
C ARG A 221 4.81 2.39 15.54
N ASP A 222 5.48 2.57 16.67
CA ASP A 222 6.89 2.98 16.71
C ASP A 222 7.85 1.86 16.26
N TYR A 223 7.33 0.64 16.10
CA TYR A 223 8.04 -0.55 15.67
C TYR A 223 7.60 -1.05 14.28
N ILE A 224 6.74 -0.30 13.58
CA ILE A 224 6.25 -0.62 12.23
C ILE A 224 6.93 0.25 11.18
N ASP A 225 7.64 -0.35 10.23
CA ASP A 225 8.13 0.31 9.02
C ASP A 225 7.03 0.42 7.96
N TYR A 226 6.57 1.65 7.72
CA TYR A 226 5.53 1.97 6.76
C TYR A 226 6.02 1.97 5.30
N GLY A 227 7.31 2.24 5.06
CA GLY A 227 7.90 2.25 3.71
C GLY A 227 8.29 0.86 3.20
N GLY A 228 8.29 -0.15 4.07
CA GLY A 228 8.54 -1.56 3.75
C GLY A 228 9.96 -1.90 3.26
N ARG A 229 10.89 -0.94 3.31
CA ARG A 229 12.30 -1.09 2.91
C ARG A 229 13.27 -0.60 3.99
N GLY A 230 12.75 -0.03 5.08
CA GLY A 230 13.53 0.42 6.21
C GLY A 230 14.09 -0.76 6.99
N THR A 231 15.29 -0.58 7.52
CA THR A 231 15.89 -1.54 8.45
C THR A 231 15.94 -0.99 9.86
N GLU A 232 15.21 0.08 10.18
CA GLU A 232 15.22 0.71 11.50
C GLU A 232 14.18 0.11 12.45
N ARG A 233 13.12 -0.47 11.90
CA ARG A 233 12.00 -1.03 12.65
C ARG A 233 11.86 -2.54 12.40
N PRO A 234 11.41 -3.31 13.39
CA PRO A 234 11.39 -4.78 13.32
C PRO A 234 10.26 -5.34 12.46
N ILE A 235 9.12 -4.65 12.39
CA ILE A 235 7.93 -5.13 11.70
C ILE A 235 7.69 -4.27 10.46
N SER A 236 7.41 -4.87 9.30
CA SER A 236 6.96 -4.10 8.13
C SER A 236 5.44 -3.90 8.18
N TYR A 237 4.92 -2.82 7.58
CA TYR A 237 3.47 -2.65 7.45
C TYR A 237 2.79 -3.81 6.70
N SER A 238 3.48 -4.38 5.70
CA SER A 238 2.96 -5.58 5.02
C SER A 238 2.86 -6.79 5.95
N THR A 239 3.72 -6.88 6.95
CA THR A 239 3.66 -7.94 7.96
C THR A 239 2.43 -7.74 8.85
N VAL A 240 2.11 -6.51 9.24
CA VAL A 240 0.87 -6.18 9.97
C VAL A 240 -0.37 -6.56 9.18
N GLU A 241 -0.42 -6.24 7.88
CA GLU A 241 -1.54 -6.61 7.00
C GLU A 241 -1.76 -8.13 6.94
N LYS A 242 -0.68 -8.91 6.84
CA LYS A 242 -0.74 -10.38 6.69
C LYS A 242 -0.97 -11.11 8.00
N THR A 243 -0.82 -10.45 9.14
CA THR A 243 -0.93 -11.05 10.47
C THR A 243 -2.10 -10.45 11.24
N PHE A 244 -1.93 -9.30 11.87
CA PHE A 244 -2.96 -8.63 12.67
C PHE A 244 -4.26 -8.43 11.88
N TYR A 245 -4.19 -7.79 10.72
CA TYR A 245 -5.41 -7.43 9.97
C TYR A 245 -6.08 -8.62 9.32
N SER A 246 -5.31 -9.60 8.83
CA SER A 246 -5.89 -10.81 8.24
C SER A 246 -6.53 -11.72 9.29
N PHE A 247 -6.04 -11.70 10.53
CA PHE A 247 -6.51 -12.58 11.60
C PHE A 247 -7.66 -11.98 12.40
N PHE A 248 -7.61 -10.68 12.68
CA PHE A 248 -8.45 -10.06 13.71
C PHE A 248 -9.45 -9.04 13.19
N ILE A 249 -9.28 -8.50 11.96
CA ILE A 249 -10.30 -7.63 11.34
C ILE A 249 -11.32 -8.48 10.60
N HIS A 250 -12.60 -8.29 10.91
CA HIS A 250 -13.69 -8.88 10.18
C HIS A 250 -13.80 -8.30 8.76
N GLY A 251 -13.55 -9.15 7.76
CA GLY A 251 -13.46 -8.75 6.36
C GLY A 251 -14.80 -8.51 5.65
N ASP A 252 -15.95 -8.77 6.28
CA ASP A 252 -17.26 -8.53 5.69
C ASP A 252 -17.93 -7.25 6.22
N LEU A 253 -18.96 -6.81 5.48
CA LEU A 253 -19.72 -5.61 5.78
C LEU A 253 -20.72 -5.87 6.90
N LEU A 254 -20.79 -4.94 7.85
CA LEU A 254 -21.78 -4.98 8.92
C LEU A 254 -23.15 -4.50 8.43
N THR A 255 -24.18 -5.12 8.98
CA THR A 255 -25.60 -4.73 8.79
C THR A 255 -26.10 -3.84 9.93
N THR A 256 -25.32 -3.71 11.00
CA THR A 256 -25.60 -2.77 12.09
C THR A 256 -25.24 -1.36 11.64
N ALA A 257 -26.01 -0.37 12.12
CA ALA A 257 -25.73 1.04 11.86
C ALA A 257 -24.36 1.48 12.39
N PHE A 258 -23.78 2.54 11.83
CA PHE A 258 -22.50 3.10 12.30
C PHE A 258 -22.59 3.55 13.76
N ASN A 259 -23.71 4.15 14.17
CA ASN A 259 -23.95 4.56 15.56
C ASN A 259 -24.46 3.44 16.48
N TYR A 260 -24.57 2.19 16.01
CA TYR A 260 -25.12 1.10 16.80
C TYR A 260 -24.33 0.91 18.10
N ARG A 261 -25.01 1.07 19.24
CA ARG A 261 -24.43 0.98 20.61
C ARG A 261 -23.18 1.84 20.82
N GLN A 262 -23.08 2.96 20.11
CA GLN A 262 -21.96 3.89 20.25
C GLN A 262 -21.92 4.53 21.63
N GLU A 263 -23.08 4.96 22.17
CA GLU A 263 -23.19 5.54 23.51
C GLU A 263 -22.85 4.54 24.64
N GLU A 264 -23.13 3.25 24.41
CA GLU A 264 -22.78 2.17 25.34
C GLU A 264 -21.30 1.76 25.25
N GLY A 265 -20.55 2.29 24.26
CA GLY A 265 -19.17 1.90 24.01
C GLY A 265 -19.01 0.47 23.47
N THR A 266 -20.08 -0.14 22.96
CA THR A 266 -20.07 -1.53 22.47
C THR A 266 -20.36 -1.66 20.98
N ASN A 267 -20.07 -0.58 20.22
CA ASN A 267 -20.12 -0.63 18.78
C ASN A 267 -19.16 -1.71 18.22
N PRO A 268 -19.61 -2.63 17.36
CA PRO A 268 -18.80 -3.76 16.89
C PRO A 268 -17.49 -3.36 16.21
N ARG A 269 -17.47 -2.30 15.39
CA ARG A 269 -16.23 -1.83 14.73
C ARG A 269 -15.32 -1.12 15.71
N GLN A 270 -15.90 -0.34 16.63
CA GLN A 270 -15.10 0.34 17.65
C GLN A 270 -14.43 -0.68 18.58
N LEU A 271 -15.17 -1.68 19.07
CA LEU A 271 -14.60 -2.80 19.83
C LEU A 271 -13.52 -3.55 19.05
N GLU A 272 -13.73 -3.77 17.74
CA GLU A 272 -12.73 -4.41 16.89
C GLU A 272 -11.44 -3.60 16.82
N ILE A 273 -11.54 -2.29 16.61
CA ILE A 273 -10.38 -1.39 16.59
C ILE A 273 -9.67 -1.38 17.94
N ASP A 274 -10.40 -1.11 19.02
CA ASP A 274 -9.85 -0.91 20.35
C ASP A 274 -9.18 -2.17 20.89
N GLN A 275 -9.78 -3.34 20.68
CA GLN A 275 -9.21 -4.60 21.14
C GLN A 275 -8.00 -5.03 20.29
N ILE A 276 -7.98 -4.72 19.00
CA ILE A 276 -6.76 -4.94 18.19
C ILE A 276 -5.64 -4.00 18.66
N VAL A 277 -5.94 -2.74 18.96
CA VAL A 277 -4.98 -1.79 19.53
C VAL A 277 -4.47 -2.28 20.89
N GLN A 278 -5.36 -2.79 21.76
CA GLN A 278 -4.98 -3.39 23.04
C GLN A 278 -4.03 -4.58 22.83
N LEU A 279 -4.34 -5.49 21.90
CA LEU A 279 -3.45 -6.61 21.58
C LEU A 279 -2.07 -6.11 21.08
N MET A 280 -2.06 -5.14 20.17
CA MET A 280 -0.81 -4.54 19.66
C MET A 280 -0.01 -3.87 20.79
N ASN A 281 -0.67 -3.26 21.77
CA ASN A 281 -0.05 -2.64 22.93
C ASN A 281 0.58 -3.65 23.88
N VAL A 282 -0.14 -4.72 24.23
CA VAL A 282 0.41 -5.80 25.07
C VAL A 282 1.66 -6.41 24.40
N ILE A 283 1.60 -6.63 23.08
CA ILE A 283 2.74 -7.12 22.31
C ILE A 283 3.90 -6.11 22.32
N ALA A 284 3.63 -4.82 22.13
CA ALA A 284 4.63 -3.76 22.19
C ALA A 284 5.36 -3.75 23.55
N GLU A 285 4.61 -3.76 24.64
CA GLU A 285 5.12 -3.73 26.01
C GLU A 285 5.97 -4.97 26.34
N LYS A 286 5.48 -6.16 25.99
CA LYS A 286 6.17 -7.40 26.32
C LYS A 286 7.42 -7.63 25.48
N ILE A 287 7.35 -7.36 24.17
CA ILE A 287 8.37 -7.82 23.21
C ILE A 287 9.31 -6.70 22.76
N TYR A 288 8.85 -5.45 22.66
CA TYR A 288 9.59 -4.40 21.95
C TYR A 288 10.03 -3.22 22.84
N ILE A 289 9.17 -2.74 23.73
CA ILE A 289 9.47 -1.58 24.59
C ILE A 289 10.62 -1.90 25.54
N GLY A 290 11.68 -1.11 25.46
CA GLY A 290 12.92 -1.33 26.22
C GLY A 290 13.71 -2.60 25.83
N GLN A 291 13.25 -3.36 24.84
CA GLN A 291 13.91 -4.59 24.36
C GLN A 291 14.54 -4.42 22.97
N PHE A 292 13.86 -3.69 22.08
CA PHE A 292 14.35 -3.38 20.74
C PHE A 292 15.01 -2.00 20.70
N GLU A 293 16.15 -1.90 20.02
CA GLU A 293 16.97 -0.69 19.93
C GLU A 293 16.94 -0.16 18.49
N HIS A 294 16.20 0.93 18.24
CA HIS A 294 16.08 1.50 16.90
C HIS A 294 17.41 1.89 16.26
N SER A 295 18.38 2.34 17.07
CA SER A 295 19.73 2.70 16.61
C SER A 295 20.49 1.51 15.98
N ARG A 296 20.20 0.28 16.41
CA ARG A 296 20.76 -0.94 15.83
C ARG A 296 19.97 -1.41 14.61
N GLY A 297 18.65 -1.21 14.64
CA GLY A 297 17.74 -1.64 13.57
C GLY A 297 17.74 -3.15 13.38
N THR A 298 17.39 -3.63 12.19
CA THR A 298 17.25 -5.05 11.81
C THR A 298 18.32 -5.52 10.82
N ARG A 299 19.22 -4.62 10.40
CA ARG A 299 20.09 -4.86 9.26
C ARG A 299 21.12 -5.95 9.56
N ARG A 300 21.00 -7.09 8.85
CA ARG A 300 21.97 -8.19 8.86
C ARG A 300 22.23 -8.75 10.28
N ILE A 301 21.22 -8.80 11.15
CA ILE A 301 21.38 -9.29 12.53
C ILE A 301 21.91 -10.74 12.57
N GLU A 302 21.29 -11.68 11.86
CA GLU A 302 21.75 -13.08 11.85
C GLU A 302 23.18 -13.21 11.30
N HIS A 303 23.49 -12.48 10.22
CA HIS A 303 24.85 -12.44 9.67
C HIS A 303 25.87 -11.85 10.66
N ASN A 304 25.49 -10.86 11.48
CA ASN A 304 26.36 -10.32 12.53
C ASN A 304 26.64 -11.37 13.61
N ILE A 305 25.63 -12.16 14.00
CA ILE A 305 25.78 -13.27 14.96
C ILE A 305 26.73 -14.33 14.40
N GLN A 306 26.57 -14.72 13.13
CA GLN A 306 27.44 -15.68 12.45
C GLN A 306 28.90 -15.22 12.37
N LYS A 307 29.14 -13.91 12.37
CA LYS A 307 30.49 -13.31 12.42
C LYS A 307 31.03 -13.11 13.84
N GLY A 308 30.33 -13.62 14.87
CA GLY A 308 30.72 -13.46 16.27
C GLY A 308 30.59 -12.04 16.80
N LYS A 309 29.82 -11.16 16.13
CA LYS A 309 29.54 -9.83 16.66
C LYS A 309 28.53 -9.93 17.79
N ASP A 310 28.66 -9.03 18.75
CA ASP A 310 27.73 -8.98 19.86
C ASP A 310 26.41 -8.30 19.49
N VAL A 311 25.31 -9.02 19.73
CA VAL A 311 23.93 -8.55 19.59
C VAL A 311 23.24 -8.80 20.94
N PRO A 312 22.73 -7.76 21.62
CA PRO A 312 22.04 -7.93 22.88
C PRO A 312 20.88 -8.93 22.77
N GLU A 313 20.77 -9.84 23.73
CA GLU A 313 19.72 -10.87 23.74
C GLU A 313 18.29 -10.30 23.67
N PRO A 314 17.93 -9.20 24.39
CA PRO A 314 16.63 -8.57 24.26
C PRO A 314 16.32 -8.13 22.82
N HIS A 315 17.31 -7.53 22.17
CA HIS A 315 17.18 -7.04 20.80
C HIS A 315 17.05 -8.18 19.81
N LEU A 316 17.86 -9.23 19.95
CA LEU A 316 17.80 -10.44 19.13
C LEU A 316 16.44 -11.12 19.21
N ARG A 317 15.90 -11.26 20.43
CA ARG A 317 14.58 -11.83 20.66
C ARG A 317 13.50 -11.02 19.96
N ALA A 318 13.48 -9.71 20.17
CA ALA A 318 12.51 -8.81 19.55
C ALA A 318 12.56 -8.90 18.02
N PHE A 319 13.77 -8.90 17.44
CA PHE A 319 13.96 -9.06 16.00
C PHE A 319 13.44 -10.40 15.47
N ARG A 320 13.79 -11.53 16.11
CA ARG A 320 13.34 -12.86 15.67
C ARG A 320 11.84 -13.01 15.76
N MET A 321 11.22 -12.57 16.86
CA MET A 321 9.77 -12.64 17.05
C MET A 321 8.97 -11.78 16.05
N ALA A 322 9.60 -10.75 15.47
CA ALA A 322 9.00 -9.85 14.48
C ALA A 322 9.01 -10.38 13.04
N ARG A 323 9.77 -11.43 12.74
CA ARG A 323 9.84 -11.99 11.39
C ARG A 323 8.45 -12.45 10.94
N GLU A 324 8.05 -12.09 9.73
CA GLU A 324 6.68 -12.26 9.22
C GLU A 324 6.13 -13.67 9.43
N GLU A 325 6.88 -14.69 9.02
CA GLU A 325 6.49 -16.10 9.13
C GLU A 325 6.43 -16.62 10.59
N ILE A 326 7.19 -16.01 11.49
CA ILE A 326 7.23 -16.35 12.91
C ILE A 326 6.05 -15.69 13.62
N LEU A 327 5.90 -14.39 13.41
CA LEU A 327 4.78 -13.57 13.89
C LEU A 327 3.43 -14.13 13.46
N TYR A 328 3.32 -14.53 12.19
CA TYR A 328 2.15 -15.21 11.66
C TYR A 328 1.80 -16.45 12.47
N ASN A 329 2.77 -17.29 12.80
CA ASN A 329 2.50 -18.55 13.49
C ASN A 329 2.15 -18.37 14.97
N TRP A 330 2.87 -17.52 15.71
CA TRP A 330 2.53 -17.36 17.13
C TRP A 330 1.26 -16.52 17.35
N LEU A 331 0.89 -15.60 16.44
CA LEU A 331 -0.41 -14.92 16.53
C LEU A 331 -1.60 -15.86 16.29
N ARG A 332 -1.42 -16.98 15.58
CA ARG A 332 -2.45 -18.02 15.49
C ARG A 332 -2.75 -18.63 16.85
N TYR A 333 -1.75 -18.75 17.73
CA TYR A 333 -1.97 -19.21 19.10
C TYR A 333 -2.73 -18.20 19.94
N VAL A 334 -2.45 -16.89 19.78
CA VAL A 334 -3.28 -15.84 20.42
C VAL A 334 -4.74 -15.98 19.99
N LYS A 335 -5.01 -16.18 18.69
CA LYS A 335 -6.36 -16.44 18.18
C LYS A 335 -6.98 -17.68 18.86
N GLN A 336 -6.25 -18.79 18.96
CA GLN A 336 -6.73 -20.01 19.60
C GLN A 336 -7.01 -19.85 21.10
N ILE A 337 -6.20 -19.05 21.81
CA ILE A 337 -6.40 -18.75 23.23
C ILE A 337 -7.75 -18.05 23.43
N ILE A 338 -8.06 -17.05 22.61
CA ILE A 338 -9.33 -16.33 22.68
C ILE A 338 -10.50 -17.28 22.35
N GLN A 339 -10.39 -18.08 21.29
CA GLN A 339 -11.41 -19.08 20.91
C GLN A 339 -11.68 -20.05 22.06
N ASN A 340 -10.62 -20.64 22.61
CA ASN A 340 -10.73 -21.61 23.69
C ASN A 340 -11.36 -20.99 24.94
N TYR A 341 -11.05 -19.74 25.25
CA TYR A 341 -11.66 -19.02 26.37
C TYR A 341 -13.19 -18.91 26.21
N PHE A 342 -13.68 -18.50 25.05
CA PHE A 342 -15.12 -18.40 24.79
C PHE A 342 -15.82 -19.78 24.80
N VAL A 343 -15.17 -20.80 24.23
CA VAL A 343 -15.69 -22.18 24.23
C VAL A 343 -15.81 -22.73 25.66
N THR A 344 -14.75 -22.61 26.47
CA THR A 344 -14.70 -23.13 27.84
C THR A 344 -15.63 -22.39 28.80
N THR A 345 -15.92 -21.11 28.53
CA THR A 345 -16.90 -20.32 29.30
C THR A 345 -18.33 -20.48 28.81
N GLY A 346 -18.59 -21.35 27.82
CA GLY A 346 -19.93 -21.64 27.32
C GLY A 346 -20.57 -20.50 26.53
N LYS A 347 -19.76 -19.57 26.01
CA LYS A 347 -20.21 -18.41 25.21
C LYS A 347 -19.89 -18.65 23.72
N PRO A 348 -20.82 -19.19 22.92
CA PRO A 348 -20.57 -19.37 21.49
C PRO A 348 -20.44 -18.01 20.79
N ILE A 349 -19.38 -17.83 20.02
CA ILE A 349 -19.11 -16.63 19.22
C ILE A 349 -18.84 -17.00 17.76
N ASP A 350 -19.10 -16.08 16.82
CA ASP A 350 -18.59 -16.21 15.45
C ASP A 350 -17.10 -15.87 15.45
N GLU A 351 -16.25 -16.86 15.18
CA GLU A 351 -14.80 -16.71 15.16
C GLU A 351 -14.31 -15.62 14.19
N ARG A 352 -15.08 -15.32 13.14
CA ARG A 352 -14.75 -14.27 12.16
C ARG A 352 -14.99 -12.87 12.69
N LYS A 353 -15.74 -12.73 13.79
CA LYS A 353 -16.10 -11.47 14.45
C LYS A 353 -15.62 -11.44 15.90
N MET A 354 -14.63 -12.26 16.25
CA MET A 354 -14.14 -12.43 17.62
C MET A 354 -13.81 -11.10 18.32
N PHE A 355 -13.16 -10.18 17.61
CA PHE A 355 -12.80 -8.86 18.14
C PHE A 355 -13.97 -7.86 18.15
N GLN A 356 -15.15 -8.24 17.66
CA GLN A 356 -16.39 -7.47 17.79
C GLN A 356 -17.17 -7.84 19.06
N TYR A 357 -16.71 -8.85 19.80
CA TYR A 357 -17.22 -9.19 21.12
C TYR A 357 -16.25 -8.68 22.19
N PRO A 358 -16.72 -8.16 23.33
CA PRO A 358 -15.86 -7.81 24.45
C PRO A 358 -15.08 -9.04 24.95
N ILE A 359 -13.75 -8.98 24.87
CA ILE A 359 -12.81 -9.97 25.37
C ILE A 359 -12.64 -9.72 26.86
N PRO A 360 -13.00 -10.67 27.74
CA PRO A 360 -12.91 -10.47 29.18
C PRO A 360 -11.47 -10.35 29.68
N ASP A 361 -11.26 -9.63 30.79
CA ASP A 361 -9.94 -9.41 31.39
C ASP A 361 -9.16 -10.71 31.67
N ALA A 362 -9.84 -11.76 32.15
CA ALA A 362 -9.22 -13.07 32.35
C ALA A 362 -8.70 -13.71 31.05
N CYS A 363 -9.29 -13.39 29.90
CA CYS A 363 -8.74 -13.80 28.60
C CYS A 363 -7.51 -12.96 28.22
N TRP A 364 -7.50 -11.67 28.54
CA TRP A 364 -6.32 -10.82 28.37
C TRP A 364 -5.15 -11.27 29.25
N GLU A 365 -5.41 -11.68 30.49
CA GLU A 365 -4.41 -12.30 31.38
C GLU A 365 -3.80 -13.56 30.76
N ASN A 366 -4.62 -14.42 30.13
CA ASN A 366 -4.11 -15.60 29.42
C ASN A 366 -3.22 -15.23 28.23
N ILE A 367 -3.56 -14.18 27.47
CA ILE A 367 -2.74 -13.65 26.38
C ILE A 367 -1.42 -13.11 26.94
N ASP A 368 -1.47 -12.38 28.05
CA ASP A 368 -0.31 -11.81 28.72
C ASP A 368 0.68 -12.89 29.17
N ASN A 369 0.17 -13.91 29.87
CA ASN A 369 0.93 -15.08 30.31
C ASN A 369 1.56 -15.82 29.13
N PHE A 370 0.77 -16.04 28.07
CA PHE A 370 1.27 -16.68 26.85
C PHE A 370 2.43 -15.91 26.22
N LEU A 371 2.32 -14.58 26.10
CA LEU A 371 3.37 -13.76 25.51
C LEU A 371 4.64 -13.75 26.37
N ASP A 372 4.51 -13.75 27.70
CA ASP A 372 5.64 -13.88 28.62
C ASP A 372 6.32 -15.25 28.51
N ALA A 373 5.54 -16.34 28.49
CA ALA A 373 6.06 -17.69 28.33
C ALA A 373 6.74 -17.87 26.97
N LEU A 374 6.10 -17.37 25.90
CA LEU A 374 6.64 -17.38 24.54
C LEU A 374 7.96 -16.62 24.49
N LYS A 375 8.04 -15.40 25.06
CA LYS A 375 9.27 -14.59 25.11
C LYS A 375 10.42 -15.30 25.84
N ARG A 376 10.12 -16.14 26.83
CA ARG A 376 11.12 -16.89 27.62
C ARG A 376 11.70 -18.11 26.90
N LEU A 377 11.13 -18.54 25.77
CA LEU A 377 11.68 -19.69 25.03
C LEU A 377 13.15 -19.46 24.64
N SER A 378 14.00 -20.45 24.93
CA SER A 378 15.45 -20.36 24.74
C SER A 378 15.87 -20.20 23.27
N LEU A 379 15.02 -20.66 22.34
CA LEU A 379 15.27 -20.60 20.90
C LEU A 379 15.57 -19.18 20.40
N TRP A 380 14.99 -18.15 21.04
CA TRP A 380 15.16 -16.76 20.62
C TRP A 380 16.60 -16.27 20.83
N MET A 381 17.25 -16.72 21.89
CA MET A 381 18.60 -16.27 22.27
C MET A 381 19.68 -17.25 21.80
N ASN A 382 19.30 -18.48 21.42
CA ASN A 382 20.23 -19.48 20.93
C ASN A 382 20.90 -19.01 19.62
N ARG A 383 22.19 -18.67 19.72
CA ARG A 383 23.00 -18.15 18.62
C ARG A 383 23.37 -19.23 17.60
N ASP A 384 23.46 -20.49 18.01
CA ASP A 384 23.79 -21.62 17.13
C ASP A 384 22.69 -21.85 16.08
N LEU A 385 21.44 -21.49 16.41
CA LEU A 385 20.31 -21.55 15.49
C LEU A 385 20.37 -20.49 14.37
N SER A 386 21.31 -19.53 14.44
CA SER A 386 21.44 -18.46 13.45
C SER A 386 21.70 -18.97 12.03
N ILE A 387 22.43 -20.08 11.90
CA ILE A 387 22.74 -20.68 10.59
C ILE A 387 21.65 -21.66 10.18
N THR A 388 21.23 -22.54 11.11
CA THR A 388 20.42 -23.72 10.80
C THR A 388 18.92 -23.43 10.71
N VAL A 389 18.42 -22.50 11.52
CA VAL A 389 16.97 -22.19 11.63
C VAL A 389 16.67 -20.78 11.14
N PHE A 390 17.45 -19.79 11.58
CA PHE A 390 17.19 -18.38 11.27
C PHE A 390 17.94 -17.85 10.04
N GLY A 391 18.82 -18.63 9.41
CA GLY A 391 19.77 -18.15 8.39
C GLY A 391 19.13 -17.69 7.07
N GLY A 392 17.93 -18.16 6.75
CA GLY A 392 17.18 -17.79 5.55
C GLY A 392 15.71 -17.47 5.85
N LYS A 393 15.02 -16.84 4.91
CA LYS A 393 13.57 -16.67 5.00
C LYS A 393 12.90 -18.03 4.81
N GLN A 394 12.15 -18.46 5.81
CA GLN A 394 11.38 -19.70 5.79
C GLN A 394 9.90 -19.41 5.52
N ASN A 395 9.13 -20.45 5.23
CA ASN A 395 7.68 -20.34 5.04
C ASN A 395 6.93 -20.53 6.36
N ASN A 396 5.60 -20.36 6.32
CA ASN A 396 4.76 -20.52 7.50
C ASN A 396 4.77 -21.96 8.02
N ASP A 397 4.74 -22.96 7.14
CA ASP A 397 4.70 -24.38 7.52
C ASP A 397 5.95 -24.81 8.30
N TYR A 398 7.12 -24.29 7.91
CA TYR A 398 8.39 -24.54 8.60
C TYR A 398 8.32 -24.11 10.08
N TRP A 399 7.79 -22.92 10.37
CA TRP A 399 7.67 -22.42 11.73
C TRP A 399 6.51 -23.04 12.49
N GLN A 400 5.44 -23.42 11.78
CA GLN A 400 4.36 -24.19 12.36
C GLN A 400 4.88 -25.53 12.91
N GLU A 401 5.68 -26.27 12.12
CA GLU A 401 6.25 -27.55 12.56
C GLU A 401 7.18 -27.39 13.76
N ILE A 402 8.01 -26.34 13.78
CA ILE A 402 8.86 -26.03 14.94
C ILE A 402 8.02 -25.78 16.18
N PHE A 403 6.97 -24.97 16.09
CA PHE A 403 6.13 -24.67 17.24
C PHE A 403 5.29 -25.86 17.69
N GLU A 404 4.85 -26.73 16.79
CA GLU A 404 4.04 -27.91 17.14
C GLU A 404 4.88 -29.07 17.69
N SER A 405 6.10 -29.27 17.19
CA SER A 405 6.92 -30.45 17.51
C SER A 405 8.19 -30.15 18.32
N GLY A 406 8.67 -28.91 18.30
CA GLY A 406 9.99 -28.53 18.81
C GLY A 406 11.14 -28.85 17.85
N ARG A 407 10.86 -29.35 16.64
CA ARG A 407 11.85 -29.73 15.63
C ARG A 407 11.61 -29.00 14.31
N ALA A 408 12.68 -28.66 13.62
CA ALA A 408 12.61 -28.15 12.26
C ALA A 408 12.35 -29.30 11.27
N PRO A 409 11.75 -29.04 10.09
CA PRO A 409 11.48 -30.06 9.07
C PRO A 409 12.70 -30.86 8.59
N ASN A 410 13.91 -30.30 8.78
CA ASN A 410 15.18 -30.97 8.47
C ASN A 410 15.71 -31.85 9.63
N GLY A 411 14.91 -32.05 10.68
CA GLY A 411 15.25 -32.89 11.85
C GLY A 411 16.06 -32.19 12.94
N VAL A 412 16.43 -30.92 12.78
CA VAL A 412 17.17 -30.16 13.80
C VAL A 412 16.27 -29.93 15.01
N GLN A 413 16.74 -30.29 16.21
CA GLN A 413 16.04 -30.01 17.46
C GLN A 413 16.17 -28.52 17.81
N VAL A 414 15.04 -27.82 17.93
CA VAL A 414 14.98 -26.36 18.16
C VAL A 414 14.54 -26.03 19.59
N MET A 415 13.57 -26.78 20.12
CA MET A 415 13.05 -26.66 21.48
C MET A 415 12.96 -28.04 22.14
N ALA A 416 12.84 -28.14 23.47
CA ALA A 416 12.70 -29.44 24.14
C ALA A 416 11.41 -30.19 23.73
N SER A 417 10.34 -29.44 23.51
CA SER A 417 9.04 -29.94 23.04
C SER A 417 8.34 -28.86 22.23
N GLY A 418 7.23 -29.22 21.57
CA GLY A 418 6.29 -28.25 21.02
C GLY A 418 5.65 -27.37 22.11
N ILE A 419 5.00 -26.30 21.65
CA ILE A 419 4.25 -25.35 22.48
C ILE A 419 2.96 -26.02 22.96
N ASN A 420 2.80 -26.11 24.28
CA ASN A 420 1.54 -26.49 24.91
C ASN A 420 0.81 -25.23 25.38
N LEU A 421 -0.29 -24.87 24.73
CA LEU A 421 -1.04 -23.64 25.05
C LEU A 421 -1.53 -23.60 26.49
N MET A 422 -1.98 -24.73 27.05
CA MET A 422 -2.50 -24.77 28.42
C MET A 422 -1.40 -24.55 29.46
N ASP A 423 -0.15 -24.91 29.13
CA ASP A 423 0.99 -24.61 29.99
C ASP A 423 1.45 -23.15 29.82
N MET A 424 1.39 -22.62 28.61
CA MET A 424 1.84 -21.26 28.30
C MET A 424 0.92 -20.17 28.88
N ILE A 425 -0.37 -20.42 29.06
CA ILE A 425 -1.32 -19.43 29.62
C ILE A 425 -1.33 -19.39 31.16
N LYS A 426 -0.61 -20.28 31.83
CA LYS A 426 -0.50 -20.27 33.30
C LYS A 426 0.31 -19.05 33.76
N ALA A 427 -0.03 -18.53 34.93
CA ALA A 427 0.72 -17.44 35.54
C ALA A 427 2.22 -17.83 35.63
N PRO A 428 3.14 -16.89 35.31
CA PRO A 428 4.57 -17.17 35.34
C PRO A 428 4.98 -17.54 36.79
N THR A 429 5.55 -18.74 36.95
CA THR A 429 6.22 -19.14 38.20
C THR A 429 7.52 -18.40 38.41
#